data_AF-A0A6M3K633-F1
#
_entry.id   AF-A0A6M3K633-F1
#
_cell.length_a   1.000
_cell.length_b   1.000
_cell.length_c   1.000
_cell.angle_alpha   90.00
_cell.angle_beta   90.00
_cell.angle_gamma   90.00
#
_symmetry.space_group_name_H-M   'P 1'
#
loop_
_entity.id
_entity.type
_entity.pdbx_description
1 polymer ?
#
loop_
_entity_poly.entity_id
_entity_poly.type
_entity_poly.pdbx_seq_one_letter_code
_entity_poly.pdbx_strand_id
1 'polypeptide(L)'
;MNRPLVYAALAVTVLSPHLLEYSHVVMTEIPYMALSMLALWALLRSEREPRRYDDLNRIMWRFLRRMGEQVDFSWLHFTLLAVAAYYTRTIGGTLVCAGILWLFLHGRSREALKSAVLSFALIAAWEIRTMRLVGWDPAAKPYLSQLTQLDPYHPEQGLAGIWDIGWRFIENVQAYVFRDVPVAVCPLFAWFDWELICPPVSWVAWMVIDGLLAVYIIRGLWKGALIPIYLMLYFGVLCLWPTVWTCHRFVIPVIPLLFYGMLRAAWDIAGAIERRVGREPGP
;
A
#
# COMPACT_ATOMS: atom_id res chain seq x y z
N MET A 1 8.36 13.26 12.57
CA MET A 1 7.49 12.09 12.83
C MET A 1 7.22 12.03 14.33
N ASN A 2 5.97 11.90 14.77
CA ASN A 2 5.62 11.85 16.20
C ASN A 2 6.07 10.49 16.77
N ARG A 3 7.12 10.46 17.60
CA ARG A 3 7.75 9.22 18.09
C ARG A 3 6.77 8.31 18.84
N PRO A 4 5.98 8.81 19.82
CA PRO A 4 4.91 8.05 20.46
C PRO A 4 3.98 7.30 19.49
N LEU A 5 3.54 7.96 18.42
CA LEU A 5 2.62 7.39 17.45
C LEU A 5 3.23 6.21 16.68
N VAL A 6 4.53 6.30 16.38
CA VAL A 6 5.28 5.23 15.71
C VAL A 6 5.44 4.04 16.65
N TYR A 7 5.78 4.28 17.93
CA TYR A 7 5.89 3.20 18.90
C TYR A 7 4.54 2.52 19.16
N ALA A 8 3.45 3.28 19.22
CA ALA A 8 2.11 2.73 19.30
C ALA A 8 1.78 1.85 18.07
N ALA A 9 2.03 2.35 16.85
CA ALA A 9 1.80 1.57 15.63
C ALA A 9 2.62 0.27 15.62
N LEU A 10 3.89 0.31 16.04
CA LEU A 10 4.75 -0.87 16.16
C LEU A 10 4.21 -1.86 17.20
N ALA A 11 3.77 -1.38 18.37
CA ALA A 11 3.23 -2.22 19.42
C ALA A 11 1.97 -2.96 18.94
N VAL A 12 1.03 -2.26 18.31
CA VAL A 12 -0.19 -2.89 17.77
C VAL A 12 0.15 -3.85 16.61
N THR A 13 1.16 -3.53 15.80
CA THR A 13 1.63 -4.41 14.72
C THR A 13 2.16 -5.74 15.27
N VAL A 14 3.04 -5.71 16.27
CA VAL A 14 3.64 -6.91 16.86
C VAL A 14 2.59 -7.77 17.58
N LEU A 15 1.56 -7.13 18.14
CA LEU A 15 0.46 -7.81 18.84
C LEU A 15 -0.68 -8.24 17.91
N SER A 16 -0.59 -8.01 16.60
CA SER A 16 -1.64 -8.38 15.66
C SER A 16 -1.76 -9.90 15.55
N PRO A 17 -2.95 -10.48 15.84
CA PRO A 17 -3.16 -11.92 15.74
C PRO A 17 -2.85 -12.47 14.35
N HIS A 18 -3.30 -11.77 13.30
CA HIS A 18 -3.05 -12.14 11.91
C HIS A 18 -1.56 -12.17 11.58
N LEU A 19 -0.78 -11.17 12.05
CA LEU A 19 0.66 -11.16 11.79
C LEU A 19 1.39 -12.24 12.59
N LEU A 20 0.97 -12.51 13.83
CA LEU A 20 1.51 -13.60 14.63
C LEU A 20 1.21 -14.95 13.98
N GLU A 21 -0.01 -15.21 13.55
CA GLU A 21 -0.38 -16.45 12.85
C GLU A 21 0.44 -16.63 11.56
N TYR A 22 0.44 -15.63 10.68
CA TYR A 22 1.14 -15.71 9.39
C TYR A 22 2.66 -15.71 9.53
N SER A 23 3.21 -15.31 10.68
CA SER A 23 4.64 -15.47 10.98
C SER A 23 5.06 -16.92 11.28
N HIS A 24 4.10 -17.78 11.65
CA HIS A 24 4.34 -19.20 11.93
C HIS A 24 3.99 -20.12 10.76
N VAL A 25 3.32 -19.60 9.73
CA VAL A 25 2.97 -20.35 8.52
C VAL A 25 3.90 -19.96 7.38
N VAL A 26 4.40 -20.95 6.64
CA VAL A 26 5.26 -20.72 5.47
C VAL A 26 4.40 -20.17 4.33
N MET A 27 4.26 -18.85 4.28
CA MET A 27 3.60 -18.14 3.19
C MET A 27 4.37 -16.86 2.78
N THR A 28 3.98 -16.26 1.66
CA THR A 28 4.70 -15.13 1.05
C THR A 28 4.30 -13.76 1.62
N GLU A 29 3.27 -13.67 2.46
CA GLU A 29 2.75 -12.44 3.07
C GLU A 29 3.81 -11.73 3.92
N ILE A 30 4.46 -12.46 4.84
CA ILE A 30 5.46 -11.89 5.75
C ILE A 30 6.75 -11.50 5.00
N PRO A 31 7.32 -12.33 4.09
CA PRO A 31 8.43 -11.91 3.25
C PRO A 31 8.11 -10.67 2.39
N TYR A 32 6.92 -10.63 1.79
CA TYR A 32 6.47 -9.47 1.00
C TYR A 32 6.32 -8.21 1.87
N MET A 33 5.73 -8.34 3.06
CA MET A 33 5.61 -7.25 4.03
C MET A 33 6.99 -6.70 4.40
N ALA A 34 7.95 -7.56 4.73
CA ALA A 34 9.30 -7.12 5.10
C ALA A 34 9.98 -6.36 3.94
N LEU A 35 9.95 -6.90 2.72
CA LEU A 35 10.55 -6.27 1.55
C LEU A 35 9.86 -4.94 1.19
N SER A 36 8.53 -4.89 1.28
CA SER A 36 7.78 -3.65 1.01
C SER A 36 8.05 -2.57 2.05
N MET A 37 8.13 -2.91 3.34
CA MET A 37 8.51 -1.95 4.39
C MET A 37 9.94 -1.44 4.19
N LEU A 38 10.89 -2.30 3.84
CA LEU A 38 12.28 -1.91 3.57
C LEU A 38 12.39 -1.00 2.34
N ALA A 39 11.64 -1.29 1.27
CA ALA A 39 11.58 -0.45 0.09
C ALA A 39 11.04 0.95 0.44
N LEU A 40 9.89 1.02 1.11
CA LEU A 40 9.30 2.29 1.55
C LEU A 40 10.26 3.07 2.46
N TRP A 41 10.93 2.39 3.39
CA TRP A 41 11.94 3.00 4.26
C TRP A 41 13.11 3.58 3.48
N ALA A 42 13.65 2.85 2.49
CA ALA A 42 14.77 3.30 1.67
C ALA A 42 14.45 4.63 0.98
N LEU A 43 13.23 4.75 0.42
CA LEU A 43 12.80 5.96 -0.27
C LEU A 43 12.43 7.10 0.70
N LEU A 44 11.70 6.81 1.79
CA LEU A 44 11.35 7.81 2.81
C LEU A 44 12.56 8.36 3.57
N ARG A 45 13.63 7.58 3.71
CA ARG A 45 14.88 8.06 4.32
C ARG A 45 15.48 9.21 3.52
N SER A 46 15.38 9.17 2.19
CA SER A 46 15.89 10.25 1.32
C SER A 46 15.18 11.58 1.49
N GLU A 47 13.97 11.61 2.08
CA GLU A 47 13.28 12.86 2.41
C GLU A 47 13.83 13.54 3.66
N ARG A 48 14.51 12.81 4.55
CA ARG A 48 14.88 13.29 5.89
C ARG A 48 16.16 14.13 5.92
N GLU A 49 16.90 14.20 4.82
CA GLU A 49 17.98 15.18 4.71
C GLU A 49 17.39 16.59 4.59
N PRO A 50 17.89 17.59 5.34
CA PRO A 50 17.14 18.81 5.62
C PRO A 50 16.81 19.62 4.36
N ARG A 51 15.54 19.59 3.93
CA ARG A 51 14.94 20.53 2.99
C ARG A 51 14.43 21.77 3.73
N ARG A 52 15.34 22.53 4.36
CA ARG A 52 15.02 23.85 4.90
C ARG A 52 15.71 24.91 4.07
N TYR A 53 15.01 25.51 3.12
CA TYR A 53 15.40 26.80 2.56
C TYR A 53 14.16 27.61 2.18
N ASP A 54 14.17 28.87 2.63
CA ASP A 54 13.12 29.87 2.37
C ASP A 54 12.94 30.13 0.87
N ASP A 55 11.72 30.51 0.49
CA ASP A 55 11.22 30.56 -0.89
C ASP A 55 12.05 31.40 -1.89
N LEU A 56 12.88 32.33 -1.43
CA LEU A 56 13.74 33.15 -2.30
C LEU A 56 14.95 32.41 -2.87
N ASN A 57 15.40 31.31 -2.26
CA ASN A 57 16.65 30.65 -2.66
C ASN A 57 16.44 29.41 -3.55
N ARG A 58 15.24 29.22 -4.11
CA ARG A 58 14.85 28.04 -4.89
C ARG A 58 15.69 27.87 -6.17
N ILE A 59 16.09 28.96 -6.82
CA ILE A 59 16.92 28.94 -8.04
C ILE A 59 18.38 28.64 -7.70
N MET A 60 18.94 29.33 -6.69
CA MET A 60 20.30 29.13 -6.21
C MET A 60 20.50 27.70 -5.67
N TRP A 61 19.52 27.18 -4.94
CA TRP A 61 19.55 25.81 -4.40
C TRP A 61 19.43 24.76 -5.50
N ARG A 62 18.59 24.98 -6.53
CA ARG A 62 18.54 24.12 -7.72
C ARG A 62 19.87 24.11 -8.48
N PHE A 63 20.57 25.25 -8.53
CA PHE A 63 21.87 25.39 -9.18
C PHE A 63 22.98 24.69 -8.37
N LEU A 64 23.03 24.92 -7.05
CA LEU A 64 24.00 24.30 -6.14
C LEU A 64 23.79 22.78 -6.00
N ARG A 65 22.55 22.28 -5.98
CA ARG A 65 22.25 20.83 -6.02
C ARG A 65 22.75 20.17 -7.31
N ARG A 66 22.75 20.91 -8.42
CA ARG A 66 23.30 20.45 -9.70
C ARG A 66 24.83 20.35 -9.68
N MET A 67 25.49 21.08 -8.77
CA MET A 67 26.95 21.11 -8.62
C MET A 67 27.47 20.24 -7.46
N GLY A 68 26.64 19.91 -6.48
CA GLY A 68 26.99 19.09 -5.31
C GLY A 68 26.20 17.78 -5.25
N GLU A 69 26.21 17.01 -6.34
CA GLU A 69 25.47 15.75 -6.45
C GLU A 69 26.11 14.68 -5.54
N GLN A 70 25.79 14.69 -4.24
CA GLN A 70 25.91 13.47 -3.45
C GLN A 70 24.98 12.44 -4.09
N VAL A 71 25.55 11.33 -4.53
CA VAL A 71 24.80 10.27 -5.21
C VAL A 71 23.92 9.57 -4.18
N ASP A 72 22.67 10.04 -4.07
CA ASP A 72 21.68 9.37 -3.26
C ASP A 72 21.24 8.08 -3.97
N PHE A 73 21.68 6.94 -3.43
CA PHE A 73 21.32 5.61 -3.93
C PHE A 73 19.96 5.12 -3.40
N SER A 74 19.17 5.94 -2.70
CA SER A 74 17.86 5.55 -2.17
C SER A 74 16.91 5.02 -3.25
N TRP A 75 16.89 5.63 -4.44
CA TRP A 75 16.09 5.18 -5.58
C TRP A 75 16.50 3.77 -6.03
N LEU A 76 17.79 3.44 -5.99
CA LEU A 76 18.31 2.13 -6.39
C LEU A 76 17.92 1.07 -5.36
N HIS A 77 18.15 1.33 -4.07
CA HIS A 77 17.74 0.43 -2.99
C HIS A 77 16.23 0.19 -3.01
N PHE A 78 15.43 1.25 -3.15
CA PHE A 78 13.99 1.16 -3.34
C PHE A 78 13.64 0.25 -4.52
N THR A 79 14.24 0.50 -5.70
CA THR A 79 13.95 -0.25 -6.92
C THR A 79 14.23 -1.74 -6.76
N LEU A 80 15.41 -2.10 -6.23
CA LEU A 80 15.79 -3.49 -6.04
C LEU A 80 14.87 -4.21 -5.03
N LEU A 81 14.53 -3.54 -3.92
CA LEU A 81 13.64 -4.08 -2.89
C LEU A 81 12.18 -4.20 -3.40
N ALA A 82 11.69 -3.21 -4.16
CA ALA A 82 10.36 -3.24 -4.73
C ALA A 82 10.21 -4.34 -5.80
N VAL A 83 11.24 -4.55 -6.63
CA VAL A 83 11.28 -5.66 -7.59
C VAL A 83 11.38 -7.01 -6.87
N ALA A 84 12.17 -7.12 -5.79
CA ALA A 84 12.19 -8.32 -4.96
C ALA A 84 10.81 -8.60 -4.33
N ALA A 85 10.09 -7.56 -3.89
CA ALA A 85 8.72 -7.70 -3.42
C ALA A 85 7.77 -8.18 -4.55
N TYR A 86 7.92 -7.67 -5.77
CA TYR A 86 7.18 -8.17 -6.95
C TYR A 86 7.44 -9.66 -7.21
N TYR A 87 8.69 -10.10 -7.14
CA TYR A 87 9.02 -11.53 -7.30
C TYR A 87 8.51 -12.40 -6.16
N THR A 88 8.27 -11.82 -5.00
CA THR A 88 7.62 -12.53 -3.88
C THR A 88 6.11 -12.63 -4.10
N ARG A 89 5.47 -11.54 -4.53
CA ARG A 89 4.05 -11.46 -4.88
C ARG A 89 3.83 -10.41 -5.96
N THR A 90 3.09 -10.74 -7.01
CA THR A 90 2.83 -9.87 -8.17
C THR A 90 2.15 -8.55 -7.81
N ILE A 91 1.38 -8.50 -6.72
CA ILE A 91 0.83 -7.24 -6.17
C ILE A 91 1.93 -6.22 -5.79
N GLY A 92 3.19 -6.66 -5.63
CA GLY A 92 4.37 -5.79 -5.51
C GLY A 92 4.58 -4.84 -6.68
N GLY A 93 3.95 -5.08 -7.84
CA GLY A 93 3.91 -4.10 -8.92
C GLY A 93 3.31 -2.77 -8.49
N THR A 94 2.35 -2.77 -7.55
CA THR A 94 1.77 -1.54 -6.99
C THR A 94 2.80 -0.71 -6.23
N LEU A 95 3.74 -1.36 -5.54
CA LEU A 95 4.83 -0.70 -4.83
C LEU A 95 5.82 -0.06 -5.79
N VAL A 96 6.22 -0.79 -6.85
CA VAL A 96 7.07 -0.26 -7.93
C VAL A 96 6.42 0.98 -8.55
N CYS A 97 5.15 0.89 -8.95
CA CYS A 97 4.38 2.00 -9.51
C CYS A 97 4.28 3.18 -8.52
N ALA A 98 4.01 2.92 -7.24
CA ALA A 98 3.90 3.95 -6.22
C ALA A 98 5.18 4.76 -6.05
N GLY A 99 6.34 4.10 -5.98
CA GLY A 99 7.62 4.80 -5.85
C GLY A 99 8.01 5.59 -7.09
N ILE A 100 7.77 5.04 -8.29
CA ILE A 100 8.00 5.77 -9.56
C ILE A 100 7.11 7.01 -9.63
N LEU A 101 5.81 6.86 -9.37
CA LEU A 101 4.85 7.97 -9.36
C LEU A 101 5.25 9.01 -8.33
N TRP A 102 5.60 8.58 -7.11
CA TRP A 102 6.04 9.48 -6.06
C TRP A 102 7.31 10.25 -6.45
N LEU A 103 8.31 9.60 -7.07
CA LEU A 103 9.52 10.27 -7.56
C LEU A 103 9.18 11.33 -8.62
N PHE A 104 8.25 11.06 -9.53
CA PHE A 104 7.77 12.05 -10.49
C PHE A 104 7.08 13.24 -9.81
N LEU A 105 6.15 12.99 -8.88
CA LEU A 105 5.43 14.03 -8.14
C LEU A 105 6.37 14.95 -7.34
N HIS A 106 7.53 14.44 -6.91
CA HIS A 106 8.55 15.20 -6.16
C HIS A 106 9.64 15.80 -7.05
N GLY A 107 9.46 15.81 -8.37
CA GLY A 107 10.39 16.41 -9.34
C GLY A 107 11.71 15.65 -9.50
N ARG A 108 11.78 14.39 -9.06
CA ARG A 108 12.95 13.49 -9.21
C ARG A 108 12.84 12.65 -10.48
N SER A 109 12.44 13.26 -11.59
CA SER A 109 12.09 12.55 -12.84
C SER A 109 13.22 11.68 -13.41
N ARG A 110 14.48 12.08 -13.22
CA ARG A 110 15.64 11.27 -13.64
C ARG A 110 15.72 9.95 -12.88
N GLU A 111 15.50 10.01 -11.57
CA GLU A 111 15.52 8.83 -10.71
C GLU A 111 14.27 7.98 -10.92
N ALA A 112 13.11 8.60 -11.18
CA ALA A 112 11.89 7.92 -11.58
C ALA A 112 12.12 7.12 -12.88
N LEU A 113 12.74 7.74 -13.89
CA LEU A 113 13.05 7.08 -15.16
C LEU A 113 14.07 5.94 -14.97
N LYS A 114 15.14 6.16 -14.20
CA LYS A 114 16.10 5.09 -13.86
C LYS A 114 15.43 3.92 -13.16
N SER A 115 14.57 4.20 -12.18
CA SER A 115 13.81 3.19 -11.43
C SER A 115 12.84 2.43 -12.34
N ALA A 116 12.14 3.14 -13.24
CA ALA A 116 11.23 2.53 -14.22
C ALA A 116 11.97 1.63 -15.21
N VAL A 117 13.06 2.11 -15.80
CA VAL A 117 13.87 1.34 -16.76
C VAL A 117 14.47 0.11 -16.08
N LEU A 118 15.04 0.25 -14.89
CA LEU A 118 15.62 -0.86 -14.14
C LEU A 118 14.57 -1.88 -13.72
N SER A 119 13.42 -1.43 -13.20
CA SER A 119 12.31 -2.32 -12.83
C SER A 119 11.80 -3.09 -14.04
N PHE A 120 11.58 -2.40 -15.17
CA PHE A 120 11.15 -3.01 -16.41
C PHE A 120 12.17 -4.04 -16.90
N ALA A 121 13.46 -3.69 -16.94
CA ALA A 121 14.51 -4.60 -17.40
C ALA A 121 14.57 -5.88 -16.55
N LEU A 122 14.51 -5.75 -15.22
CA LEU A 122 14.52 -6.90 -14.32
C LEU A 122 13.28 -7.76 -14.50
N ILE A 123 12.08 -7.17 -14.35
CA ILE A 123 10.80 -7.91 -14.45
C ILE A 123 10.68 -8.56 -15.83
N ALA A 124 10.93 -7.82 -16.91
CA ALA A 124 10.85 -8.35 -18.26
C ALA A 124 11.84 -9.49 -18.49
N ALA A 125 13.06 -9.44 -17.93
CA ALA A 125 14.01 -10.55 -18.04
C ALA A 125 13.46 -11.84 -17.42
N TRP A 126 12.78 -11.74 -16.27
CA TRP A 126 12.13 -12.90 -15.65
C TRP A 126 10.93 -13.40 -16.43
N GLU A 127 10.06 -12.50 -16.92
CA GLU A 127 8.90 -12.87 -17.73
C GLU A 127 9.34 -13.51 -19.05
N ILE A 128 10.34 -12.97 -19.74
CA ILE A 128 10.91 -13.54 -20.98
C ILE A 128 11.51 -14.93 -20.70
N ARG A 129 12.23 -15.10 -19.59
CA ARG A 129 12.74 -16.42 -19.18
C ARG A 129 11.59 -17.41 -19.01
N THR A 130 10.53 -17.01 -18.31
CA THR A 130 9.37 -17.84 -18.04
C THR A 130 8.66 -18.23 -19.33
N MET A 131 8.40 -17.28 -20.23
CA MET A 131 7.81 -17.52 -21.55
C MET A 131 8.66 -18.47 -22.41
N ARG A 132 9.99 -18.39 -22.33
CA ARG A 132 10.89 -19.29 -23.07
C ARG A 132 10.91 -20.71 -22.52
N LEU A 133 10.74 -20.88 -21.20
CA LEU A 133 10.79 -22.19 -20.55
C LEU A 133 9.46 -22.94 -20.63
N VAL A 134 8.35 -22.22 -20.43
CA VAL A 134 7.02 -22.83 -20.36
C VAL A 134 6.26 -22.73 -21.69
N GLY A 135 6.80 -21.98 -22.66
CA GLY A 135 6.14 -21.73 -23.92
C GLY A 135 4.90 -20.82 -23.77
N TRP A 136 4.01 -20.89 -24.75
CA TRP A 136 2.73 -20.15 -24.76
C TRP A 136 1.58 -21.03 -24.23
N ASP A 137 1.85 -21.90 -23.26
CA ASP A 137 0.84 -22.76 -22.65
C ASP A 137 -0.19 -21.92 -21.88
N PRO A 138 -1.48 -21.95 -22.27
CA PRO A 138 -2.54 -21.25 -21.58
C PRO A 138 -2.76 -21.66 -20.12
N ALA A 139 -2.35 -22.87 -19.72
CA ALA A 139 -2.48 -23.37 -18.36
C ALA A 139 -1.35 -22.87 -17.43
N ALA A 140 -0.21 -22.46 -18.00
CA ALA A 140 0.92 -21.92 -17.26
C ALA A 140 0.94 -20.39 -17.23
N LYS A 141 -0.18 -19.74 -17.56
CA LYS A 141 -0.19 -18.32 -17.81
C LYS A 141 0.17 -17.51 -16.55
N PRO A 142 0.89 -16.38 -16.73
CA PRO A 142 1.18 -15.43 -15.66
C PRO A 142 -0.09 -14.97 -14.94
N TYR A 143 0.03 -14.61 -13.65
CA TYR A 143 -1.04 -14.01 -12.83
C TYR A 143 -1.84 -12.90 -13.55
N LEU A 144 -1.19 -12.15 -14.44
CA LEU A 144 -1.82 -11.08 -15.21
C LEU A 144 -2.95 -11.57 -16.14
N SER A 145 -2.85 -12.81 -16.62
CA SER A 145 -3.91 -13.44 -17.43
C SER A 145 -5.12 -13.89 -16.61
N GLN A 146 -4.91 -14.15 -15.32
CA GLN A 146 -5.99 -14.58 -14.42
C GLN A 146 -6.86 -13.38 -14.03
N LEU A 147 -6.30 -12.16 -14.05
CA LEU A 147 -7.06 -10.92 -13.89
C LEU A 147 -8.10 -10.71 -15.00
N THR A 148 -7.83 -11.19 -16.22
CA THR A 148 -8.73 -11.04 -17.36
C THR A 148 -9.71 -12.20 -17.52
N GLN A 149 -9.56 -13.29 -16.77
CA GLN A 149 -10.50 -14.41 -16.76
C GLN A 149 -11.74 -14.07 -15.95
N LEU A 150 -12.91 -14.60 -16.32
CA LEU A 150 -14.17 -14.45 -15.55
C LEU A 150 -14.14 -15.23 -14.24
N ASP A 151 -13.57 -16.43 -14.26
CA ASP A 151 -13.26 -17.22 -13.08
C ASP A 151 -11.91 -17.93 -13.29
N PRO A 152 -10.89 -17.65 -12.47
CA PRO A 152 -9.60 -18.32 -12.56
C PRO A 152 -9.66 -19.83 -12.32
N TYR A 153 -10.65 -20.32 -11.57
CA TYR A 153 -10.86 -21.75 -11.31
C TYR A 153 -11.62 -22.45 -12.44
N HIS A 154 -12.31 -21.68 -13.29
CA HIS A 154 -13.09 -22.16 -14.43
C HIS A 154 -12.75 -21.40 -15.72
N PRO A 155 -11.53 -21.58 -16.29
CA PRO A 155 -11.07 -20.85 -17.47
C PRO A 155 -11.98 -21.01 -18.71
N GLU A 156 -12.76 -22.10 -18.77
CA GLU A 156 -13.76 -22.38 -19.80
C GLU A 156 -14.89 -21.35 -19.87
N GLN A 157 -15.12 -20.58 -18.80
CA GLN A 157 -16.11 -19.51 -18.76
C GLN A 157 -15.69 -18.26 -19.55
N GLY A 158 -14.44 -18.22 -20.02
CA GLY A 158 -13.94 -17.16 -20.87
C GLY A 158 -13.39 -15.94 -20.11
N LEU A 159 -13.32 -14.82 -20.81
CA LEU A 159 -12.74 -13.57 -20.31
C LEU A 159 -13.80 -12.67 -19.69
N ALA A 160 -13.42 -11.95 -18.64
CA ALA A 160 -14.26 -10.93 -18.03
C ALA A 160 -14.47 -9.75 -19.00
N GLY A 161 -15.72 -9.39 -19.24
CA GLY A 161 -16.10 -8.17 -19.94
C GLY A 161 -15.92 -6.93 -19.07
N ILE A 162 -16.11 -5.75 -19.68
CA ILE A 162 -16.00 -4.47 -18.97
C ILE A 162 -17.00 -4.35 -17.81
N TRP A 163 -18.20 -4.90 -17.98
CA TRP A 163 -19.24 -4.91 -16.95
C TRP A 163 -18.90 -5.84 -15.80
N ASP A 164 -18.31 -7.01 -16.08
CA ASP A 164 -17.85 -7.95 -15.07
C ASP A 164 -16.75 -7.33 -14.21
N ILE A 165 -15.81 -6.60 -14.85
CA ILE A 165 -14.76 -5.85 -14.13
C ILE A 165 -15.37 -4.75 -13.25
N GLY A 166 -16.37 -4.02 -13.76
CA GLY A 166 -17.08 -3.01 -12.97
C GLY A 166 -17.82 -3.61 -11.76
N TRP A 167 -18.46 -4.76 -11.94
CA TRP A 167 -19.15 -5.47 -10.87
C TRP A 167 -18.18 -5.99 -9.80
N ARG A 168 -17.08 -6.64 -10.23
CA ARG A 168 -15.98 -7.06 -9.33
C ARG A 168 -15.46 -5.90 -8.50
N PHE A 169 -15.26 -4.75 -9.12
CA PHE A 169 -14.80 -3.56 -8.41
C PHE A 169 -15.75 -3.18 -7.27
N ILE A 170 -17.06 -3.15 -7.54
CA ILE A 170 -18.07 -2.81 -6.53
C ILE A 170 -18.11 -3.88 -5.42
N GLU A 171 -18.19 -5.16 -5.78
CA GLU A 171 -18.23 -6.27 -4.81
C GLU A 171 -17.00 -6.29 -3.91
N ASN A 172 -15.82 -6.11 -4.50
CA ASN A 172 -14.57 -6.09 -3.74
C ASN A 172 -14.45 -4.83 -2.89
N VAL A 173 -14.86 -3.66 -3.37
CA VAL A 173 -14.90 -2.45 -2.54
C VAL A 173 -15.80 -2.70 -1.33
N GLN A 174 -16.98 -3.29 -1.52
CA GLN A 174 -17.88 -3.62 -0.41
C GLN A 174 -17.23 -4.62 0.56
N ALA A 175 -16.65 -5.70 0.05
CA ALA A 175 -15.99 -6.71 0.88
C ALA A 175 -14.78 -6.15 1.65
N TYR A 176 -13.90 -5.39 1.00
CA TYR A 176 -12.71 -4.85 1.64
C TYR A 176 -13.05 -3.75 2.65
N VAL A 177 -13.91 -2.80 2.30
CA VAL A 177 -14.31 -1.72 3.20
C VAL A 177 -15.11 -2.31 4.37
N PHE A 178 -16.23 -2.98 4.10
CA PHE A 178 -17.15 -3.36 5.16
C PHE A 178 -16.80 -4.68 5.87
N ARG A 179 -15.72 -5.37 5.54
CA ARG A 179 -15.40 -6.64 6.21
C ARG A 179 -13.91 -6.89 6.33
N ASP A 180 -13.21 -7.04 5.21
CA ASP A 180 -11.86 -7.62 5.22
C ASP A 180 -10.80 -6.69 5.81
N VAL A 181 -10.88 -5.36 5.59
CA VAL A 181 -9.97 -4.39 6.23
C VAL A 181 -10.25 -4.29 7.73
N PRO A 182 -11.49 -4.06 8.20
CA PRO A 182 -11.80 -4.04 9.62
C PRO A 182 -11.39 -5.33 10.37
N VAL A 183 -11.62 -6.50 9.78
CA VAL A 183 -11.21 -7.80 10.34
C VAL A 183 -9.69 -7.92 10.41
N ALA A 184 -8.95 -7.42 9.41
CA ALA A 184 -7.50 -7.47 9.38
C ALA A 184 -6.84 -6.56 10.44
N VAL A 185 -7.44 -5.41 10.75
CA VAL A 185 -6.85 -4.40 11.67
C VAL A 185 -7.49 -4.39 13.05
N CYS A 186 -8.54 -5.15 13.30
CA CYS A 186 -9.11 -5.28 14.64
C CYS A 186 -8.89 -6.69 15.18
N PRO A 187 -7.96 -6.87 16.13
CA PRO A 187 -7.75 -8.14 16.80
C PRO A 187 -9.03 -8.73 17.37
N LEU A 188 -9.96 -7.92 17.89
CA LEU A 188 -11.23 -8.43 18.44
C LEU A 188 -12.09 -9.10 17.36
N PHE A 189 -12.05 -8.61 16.12
CA PHE A 189 -12.81 -9.17 14.98
C PHE A 189 -12.16 -10.41 14.37
N ALA A 190 -10.90 -10.72 14.70
CA ALA A 190 -10.23 -11.89 14.18
C ALA A 190 -10.63 -13.20 14.90
N TRP A 191 -11.15 -13.12 16.13
CA TRP A 191 -11.37 -14.30 17.00
C TRP A 191 -12.85 -14.66 17.16
N PHE A 192 -13.75 -13.74 16.83
CA PHE A 192 -15.18 -13.92 16.99
C PHE A 192 -15.90 -13.44 15.74
N ASP A 193 -16.96 -14.15 15.37
CA ASP A 193 -17.87 -13.73 14.30
C ASP A 193 -18.81 -12.64 14.84
N TRP A 194 -18.29 -11.42 14.97
CA TRP A 194 -19.04 -10.29 15.54
C TRP A 194 -20.20 -9.83 14.65
N GLU A 195 -20.18 -10.19 13.36
CA GLU A 195 -21.31 -9.98 12.47
C GLU A 195 -22.52 -10.80 12.94
N LEU A 196 -22.27 -12.01 13.46
CA LEU A 196 -23.30 -12.86 14.06
C LEU A 196 -23.66 -12.45 15.50
N ILE A 197 -22.68 -12.01 16.29
CA ILE A 197 -22.86 -11.75 17.74
C ILE A 197 -23.52 -10.40 18.02
N CYS A 198 -23.07 -9.32 17.36
CA CYS A 198 -23.60 -7.97 17.59
C CYS A 198 -23.46 -7.09 16.34
N PRO A 199 -24.32 -7.30 15.31
CA PRO A 199 -24.20 -6.61 14.03
C PRO A 199 -24.07 -5.07 14.15
N PRO A 200 -24.88 -4.36 14.96
CA PRO A 200 -24.79 -2.90 15.03
C PRO A 200 -23.43 -2.38 15.53
N VAL A 201 -22.81 -3.07 16.49
CA VAL A 201 -21.50 -2.66 17.04
C VAL A 201 -20.40 -2.89 16.02
N SER A 202 -20.45 -4.02 15.30
CA SER A 202 -19.52 -4.34 14.21
C SER A 202 -19.56 -3.26 13.13
N TRP A 203 -20.75 -2.86 12.70
CA TRP A 203 -20.93 -1.87 11.65
C TRP A 203 -20.38 -0.50 12.04
N VAL A 204 -20.67 -0.05 13.26
CA VAL A 204 -20.11 1.23 13.76
C VAL A 204 -18.59 1.17 13.84
N ALA A 205 -18.02 0.06 14.34
CA ALA A 205 -16.57 -0.10 14.42
C ALA A 205 -15.91 -0.13 13.04
N TRP A 206 -16.50 -0.83 12.07
CA TRP A 206 -16.03 -0.86 10.68
C TRP A 206 -16.02 0.55 10.07
N MET A 207 -17.14 1.28 10.18
CA MET A 207 -17.24 2.67 9.70
C MET A 207 -16.20 3.60 10.34
N VAL A 208 -15.88 3.42 11.62
CA VAL A 208 -14.84 4.20 12.30
C VAL A 208 -13.46 3.86 11.74
N ILE A 209 -13.14 2.57 11.60
CA ILE A 209 -11.86 2.09 11.05
C ILE A 209 -11.67 2.63 9.63
N ASP A 210 -12.65 2.41 8.76
CA ASP A 210 -12.59 2.83 7.36
C ASP A 210 -12.58 4.35 7.24
N GLY A 211 -13.35 5.06 8.07
CA GLY A 211 -13.36 6.52 8.11
C GLY A 211 -11.98 7.09 8.46
N LEU A 212 -11.29 6.52 9.44
CA LEU A 212 -9.93 6.91 9.80
C LEU A 212 -8.93 6.64 8.67
N LEU A 213 -9.02 5.46 8.04
CA LEU A 213 -8.17 5.09 6.91
C LEU A 213 -8.41 5.98 5.69
N ALA A 214 -9.69 6.27 5.37
CA ALA A 214 -10.07 7.17 4.30
C ALA A 214 -9.51 8.58 4.55
N VAL A 215 -9.64 9.12 5.76
CA VAL A 215 -9.05 10.41 6.12
C VAL A 215 -7.53 10.42 5.94
N TYR A 216 -6.84 9.36 6.38
CA TYR A 216 -5.39 9.22 6.21
C TYR A 216 -4.98 9.18 4.73
N ILE A 217 -5.61 8.30 3.94
CA ILE A 217 -5.30 8.12 2.53
C ILE A 217 -5.59 9.40 1.75
N ILE A 218 -6.80 9.97 1.88
CA ILE A 218 -7.22 11.17 1.15
C ILE A 218 -6.25 12.32 1.45
N ARG A 219 -6.07 12.70 2.73
CA ARG A 219 -5.15 13.80 3.10
C ARG A 219 -3.72 13.53 2.66
N GLY A 220 -3.32 12.27 2.67
CA GLY A 220 -2.03 11.79 2.21
C GLY A 220 -1.82 11.99 0.71
N LEU A 221 -2.79 11.59 -0.10
CA LEU A 221 -2.79 11.76 -1.55
C LEU A 221 -2.76 13.24 -1.94
N TRP A 222 -3.53 14.09 -1.26
CA TRP A 222 -3.48 15.56 -1.45
C TRP A 222 -2.08 16.14 -1.22
N LYS A 223 -1.28 15.51 -0.35
CA LYS A 223 0.11 15.91 -0.05
C LYS A 223 1.14 15.17 -0.91
N GLY A 224 0.71 14.29 -1.81
CA GLY A 224 1.59 13.42 -2.60
C GLY A 224 2.39 12.42 -1.76
N ALA A 225 1.95 12.06 -0.56
CA ALA A 225 2.74 11.19 0.33
C ALA A 225 2.86 9.76 -0.21
N LEU A 226 4.06 9.17 -0.11
CA LEU A 226 4.37 7.84 -0.68
C LEU A 226 3.47 6.72 -0.16
N ILE A 227 3.30 6.61 1.16
CA ILE A 227 2.51 5.52 1.78
C ILE A 227 1.04 5.56 1.31
N PRO A 228 0.33 6.71 1.38
CA PRO A 228 -1.01 6.85 0.82
C PRO A 228 -1.13 6.52 -0.68
N ILE A 229 -0.15 6.92 -1.51
CA ILE A 229 -0.11 6.54 -2.93
C ILE A 229 0.00 5.02 -3.06
N TYR A 230 0.91 4.39 -2.31
CA TYR A 230 1.08 2.94 -2.30
C TYR A 230 -0.19 2.21 -1.87
N LEU A 231 -0.81 2.60 -0.76
CA LEU A 231 -2.05 1.99 -0.27
C LEU A 231 -3.19 2.16 -1.28
N MET A 232 -3.33 3.33 -1.91
CA MET A 232 -4.36 3.56 -2.94
C MET A 232 -4.18 2.63 -4.14
N LEU A 233 -2.95 2.47 -4.64
CA LEU A 233 -2.66 1.55 -5.75
C LEU A 233 -2.83 0.08 -5.32
N TYR A 234 -2.42 -0.26 -4.09
CA TYR A 234 -2.57 -1.60 -3.52
C TYR A 234 -4.03 -2.03 -3.45
N PHE A 235 -4.88 -1.24 -2.79
CA PHE A 235 -6.32 -1.51 -2.71
C PHE A 235 -7.01 -1.39 -4.06
N GLY A 236 -6.55 -0.48 -4.94
CA GLY A 236 -7.06 -0.39 -6.31
C GLY A 236 -6.90 -1.71 -7.08
N VAL A 237 -5.73 -2.36 -6.97
CA VAL A 237 -5.53 -3.69 -7.57
C VAL A 237 -6.35 -4.77 -6.88
N LEU A 238 -6.48 -4.74 -5.55
CA LEU A 238 -7.34 -5.69 -4.82
C LEU A 238 -8.81 -5.59 -5.27
N CYS A 239 -9.30 -4.38 -5.56
CA CYS A 239 -10.66 -4.19 -6.03
C CYS A 239 -10.89 -4.74 -7.45
N LEU A 240 -9.85 -4.83 -8.28
CA LEU A 240 -9.95 -5.38 -9.64
C LEU A 240 -9.76 -6.90 -9.70
N TRP A 241 -9.41 -7.51 -8.58
CA TRP A 241 -9.11 -8.93 -8.47
C TRP A 241 -10.38 -9.79 -8.64
N PRO A 242 -10.32 -11.00 -9.21
CA PRO A 242 -11.46 -11.93 -9.20
C PRO A 242 -12.04 -12.12 -7.79
N THR A 243 -13.36 -12.02 -7.66
CA THR A 243 -14.07 -11.95 -6.38
C THR A 243 -13.96 -13.25 -5.57
N VAL A 244 -13.77 -14.39 -6.24
CA VAL A 244 -13.49 -15.71 -5.63
C VAL A 244 -12.23 -15.72 -4.76
N TRP A 245 -11.32 -14.77 -4.96
CA TRP A 245 -10.09 -14.65 -4.19
C TRP A 245 -10.18 -13.60 -3.07
N THR A 246 -11.28 -12.85 -2.98
CA THR A 246 -11.40 -11.73 -2.03
C THR A 246 -11.41 -12.23 -0.60
N CYS A 247 -10.41 -11.81 0.17
CA CYS A 247 -10.26 -12.16 1.58
C CYS A 247 -9.27 -11.24 2.31
N HIS A 248 -9.43 -11.14 3.63
CA HIS A 248 -8.55 -10.38 4.53
C HIS A 248 -7.06 -10.76 4.45
N ARG A 249 -6.73 -11.98 4.00
CA ARG A 249 -5.35 -12.44 3.79
C ARG A 249 -4.54 -11.48 2.92
N PHE A 250 -5.16 -10.89 1.89
CA PHE A 250 -4.48 -9.94 1.01
C PHE A 250 -4.23 -8.58 1.67
N VAL A 251 -4.88 -8.27 2.79
CA VAL A 251 -4.66 -7.04 3.57
C VAL A 251 -3.48 -7.20 4.53
N ILE A 252 -3.17 -8.43 4.94
CA ILE A 252 -2.15 -8.74 5.95
C ILE A 252 -0.82 -8.01 5.72
N PRO A 253 -0.24 -8.00 4.52
CA PRO A 253 1.08 -7.42 4.34
C PRO A 253 1.15 -5.90 4.48
N VAL A 254 0.00 -5.21 4.43
CA VAL A 254 -0.09 -3.76 4.61
C VAL A 254 -0.60 -3.36 5.99
N ILE A 255 -0.97 -4.31 6.86
CA ILE A 255 -1.44 -4.06 8.24
C ILE A 255 -0.58 -3.04 9.01
N PRO A 256 0.78 -3.11 9.00
CA PRO A 256 1.59 -2.13 9.74
C PRO A 256 1.34 -0.68 9.28
N LEU A 257 1.12 -0.48 7.97
CA LEU A 257 0.82 0.82 7.39
C LEU A 257 -0.60 1.28 7.71
N LEU A 258 -1.56 0.34 7.77
CA LEU A 258 -2.94 0.63 8.16
C LEU A 258 -3.01 1.07 9.62
N PHE A 259 -2.34 0.36 10.54
CA PHE A 259 -2.24 0.78 11.94
C PHE A 259 -1.64 2.17 12.10
N TYR A 260 -0.51 2.42 11.42
CA TYR A 260 0.09 3.75 11.43
C TYR A 260 -0.88 4.81 10.88
N GLY A 261 -1.56 4.51 9.77
CA GLY A 261 -2.53 5.41 9.13
C GLY A 261 -3.71 5.75 10.05
N MET A 262 -4.31 4.75 10.70
CA MET A 262 -5.42 4.93 11.63
C MET A 262 -5.03 5.79 12.82
N LEU A 263 -3.91 5.45 13.49
CA LEU A 263 -3.42 6.22 14.63
C LEU A 263 -3.09 7.65 14.22
N ARG A 264 -2.49 7.83 13.02
CA ARG A 264 -2.17 9.14 12.48
C ARG A 264 -3.42 9.98 12.22
N ALA A 265 -4.45 9.41 11.61
CA ALA A 265 -5.72 10.09 11.37
C ALA A 265 -6.39 10.47 12.68
N ALA A 266 -6.47 9.56 13.65
CA ALA A 266 -7.04 9.82 14.97
C ALA A 266 -6.33 10.96 15.69
N TRP A 267 -4.98 10.94 15.70
CA TRP A 267 -4.17 12.02 16.28
C TRP A 267 -4.43 13.38 15.61
N ASP A 268 -4.45 13.42 14.28
CA ASP A 268 -4.66 14.64 13.53
C ASP A 268 -6.11 15.19 13.72
N ILE A 269 -7.11 14.32 13.90
CA ILE A 269 -8.49 14.70 14.21
C ILE A 269 -8.60 15.23 15.64
N ALA A 270 -8.07 14.53 16.63
CA ALA A 270 -8.08 14.95 18.03
C ALA A 270 -7.46 16.35 18.20
N GLY A 271 -6.27 16.58 17.63
CA GLY A 271 -5.63 17.89 17.67
C GLY A 271 -6.37 18.97 16.85
N ALA A 272 -7.23 18.61 15.89
CA ALA A 272 -8.10 19.57 15.21
C ALA A 272 -9.31 19.96 16.08
N ILE A 273 -9.85 19.02 16.85
CA ILE A 273 -10.94 19.27 17.80
C ILE A 273 -10.45 20.15 18.94
N GLU A 274 -9.31 19.84 19.57
CA GLU A 274 -8.72 20.63 20.65
C GLU A 274 -8.50 22.10 20.25
N ARG A 275 -7.99 22.34 19.03
CA ARG A 275 -7.78 23.71 18.51
C ARG A 275 -9.07 24.48 18.24
N ARG A 276 -10.19 23.79 18.02
CA ARG A 276 -11.51 24.41 17.84
C ARG A 276 -12.16 24.72 19.19
N VAL A 277 -12.10 23.77 20.13
CA VAL A 277 -12.65 23.93 21.49
C VAL A 277 -11.86 24.98 22.29
N GLY A 278 -10.53 24.98 22.21
CA GLY A 278 -9.68 25.99 22.86
C GLY A 278 -9.73 27.39 22.23
N ARG A 279 -10.56 27.61 21.19
CA ARG A 279 -10.78 28.90 20.53
C ARG A 279 -12.12 29.55 20.88
N GLU A 280 -12.95 28.94 21.75
CA GLU A 280 -14.11 29.65 22.28
C GLU A 280 -13.62 30.83 23.15
N PRO A 281 -13.97 32.08 22.82
CA PRO A 281 -13.76 33.18 23.76
C PRO A 281 -14.62 32.88 24.98
N GLY A 282 -13.99 32.77 26.16
CA GLY A 282 -14.70 32.76 27.43
C GLY A 282 -15.60 34.01 27.56
N PRO A 283 -16.67 33.91 28.37
CA PRO A 283 -17.68 34.97 28.51
C PRO A 283 -17.09 36.34 28.86
#